data_AF-A0A3D3XYN2-F1
#
_entry.id   AF-A0A3D3XYN2-F1
#
_cell.length_a   1.000
_cell.length_b   1.000
_cell.length_c   1.000
_cell.angle_alpha   90.00
_cell.angle_beta   90.00
_cell.angle_gamma   90.00
#
_symmetry.space_group_name_H-M   'P 1'
#
loop_
_entity.id
_entity.type
_entity.pdbx_description
1 polymer ?
#
loop_
_entity_poly.entity_id
_entity_poly.type
_entity_poly.pdbx_seq_one_letter_code
_entity_poly.pdbx_strand_id
1 'polypeptide(L)'
;MMFEPIVIVVRLALRIFAFLFLMRFVLQAVRADFYNPISSAIVRFTDPVLRVVRKALPAYRNLDLASFSATFIAYTFADLTNLIARGANIDWWTLITYELHQTLDLLVSIFLFAIFILIALSWLVQFGIIHGSRSPAT
;
A
#
# COMPACT_ATOMS: atom_id res chain seq x y z
N MET A 1 -16.61 14.64 19.92
CA MET A 1 -17.94 14.12 19.50
C MET A 1 -18.38 14.65 18.13
N MET A 2 -18.49 15.96 17.87
CA MET A 2 -18.98 16.46 16.56
C MET A 2 -17.98 16.30 15.40
N PHE A 3 -16.66 16.28 15.68
CA PHE A 3 -15.61 16.14 14.66
C PHE A 3 -15.16 14.70 14.39
N GLU A 4 -15.65 13.71 15.15
CA GLU A 4 -15.28 12.29 14.99
C GLU A 4 -15.50 11.76 13.56
N PRO A 5 -16.62 12.07 12.88
CA PRO A 5 -16.85 11.56 11.53
C PRO A 5 -15.80 12.05 10.53
N ILE A 6 -15.38 13.32 10.68
CA ILE A 6 -14.38 13.95 9.81
C ILE A 6 -13.01 13.28 10.02
N VAL A 7 -12.63 13.05 11.28
CA VAL A 7 -11.38 12.38 11.64
C VAL A 7 -11.32 10.96 11.07
N ILE A 8 -12.44 10.23 11.10
CA ILE A 8 -12.53 8.89 10.51
C ILE A 8 -12.31 8.94 9.01
N VAL A 9 -12.97 9.86 8.30
CA VAL A 9 -12.83 10.00 6.83
C VAL A 9 -11.41 10.39 6.45
N VAL A 10 -10.81 11.36 7.14
CA VAL A 10 -9.43 11.78 6.91
C VAL A 10 -8.47 10.63 7.14
N ARG A 11 -8.62 9.90 8.26
CA ARG A 11 -7.78 8.74 8.54
C ARG A 11 -7.95 7.65 7.50
N LEU A 12 -9.18 7.33 7.12
CA LEU A 12 -9.45 6.33 6.10
C LEU A 12 -8.76 6.69 4.79
N ALA A 13 -8.89 7.94 4.34
CA ALA A 13 -8.23 8.42 3.14
C ALA A 13 -6.70 8.27 3.24
N LEU A 14 -6.09 8.70 4.35
CA LEU A 14 -4.65 8.58 4.58
C LEU A 14 -4.18 7.11 4.61
N ARG A 15 -4.93 6.21 5.23
CA ARG A 15 -4.62 4.78 5.27
C ARG A 15 -4.75 4.12 3.89
N ILE A 16 -5.70 4.56 3.07
CA ILE A 16 -5.81 4.14 1.65
C ILE A 16 -4.58 4.62 0.87
N PHE A 17 -4.16 5.87 1.04
CA PHE A 17 -2.94 6.36 0.39
C PHE A 17 -1.70 5.60 0.86
N ALA A 18 -1.57 5.31 2.17
CA ALA A 18 -0.49 4.48 2.70
C ALA A 18 -0.46 3.09 2.02
N PHE A 19 -1.62 2.44 1.89
CA PHE A 19 -1.74 1.19 1.14
C PHE A 19 -1.28 1.33 -0.31
N LEU A 20 -1.71 2.38 -1.03
CA LEU A 20 -1.32 2.61 -2.41
C LEU A 20 0.18 2.86 -2.57
N PHE A 21 0.78 3.63 -1.66
CA PHE A 21 2.24 3.86 -1.65
C PHE A 21 3.01 2.57 -1.40
N LEU A 22 2.59 1.75 -0.43
CA LEU A 22 3.27 0.48 -0.16
C LEU A 22 3.05 -0.53 -1.29
N MET A 23 1.87 -0.56 -1.89
CA MET A 23 1.62 -1.34 -3.09
C MET A 23 2.55 -0.94 -4.22
N ARG A 24 2.77 0.36 -4.44
CA ARG A 24 3.74 0.82 -5.43
C ARG A 24 5.16 0.35 -5.11
N PHE A 25 5.57 0.40 -3.84
CA PHE A 25 6.85 -0.15 -3.42
C PHE A 25 6.97 -1.64 -3.77
N VAL A 26 5.93 -2.45 -3.48
CA VAL A 26 5.88 -3.88 -3.82
C VAL A 26 5.92 -4.10 -5.32
N LEU A 27 5.10 -3.38 -6.11
CA LEU A 27 5.05 -3.49 -7.57
C LEU A 27 6.41 -3.21 -8.20
N GLN A 28 7.14 -2.20 -7.72
CA GLN A 28 8.49 -1.91 -8.19
C GLN A 28 9.50 -2.98 -7.75
N ALA A 29 9.40 -3.45 -6.51
CA ALA A 29 10.29 -4.49 -5.98
C ALA A 29 10.18 -5.80 -6.78
N VAL A 30 8.96 -6.20 -7.18
CA VAL A 30 8.72 -7.42 -7.97
C VAL A 30 8.81 -7.20 -9.48
N ARG A 31 9.13 -5.97 -9.93
CA ARG A 31 9.15 -5.58 -11.36
C ARG A 31 7.85 -5.92 -12.08
N ALA A 32 6.72 -5.59 -11.45
CA ALA A 32 5.40 -5.82 -12.02
C ALA A 32 5.24 -5.13 -13.38
N ASP A 33 4.51 -5.78 -14.28
CA ASP A 33 4.21 -5.20 -15.59
C ASP A 33 3.30 -3.97 -15.45
N PHE A 34 3.76 -2.82 -15.96
CA PHE A 34 3.02 -1.57 -15.96
C PHE A 34 1.94 -1.50 -17.06
N TYR A 35 1.92 -2.43 -18.01
CA TYR A 35 0.80 -2.59 -18.95
C TYR A 35 -0.45 -3.16 -18.28
N ASN A 36 -0.33 -3.72 -17.07
CA ASN A 36 -1.48 -4.11 -16.28
C ASN A 36 -2.26 -2.85 -15.85
N PRO A 37 -3.58 -2.75 -16.14
CA PRO A 37 -4.40 -1.60 -15.76
C PRO A 37 -4.38 -1.30 -14.25
N ILE A 38 -4.21 -2.32 -13.41
CA ILE A 38 -4.12 -2.14 -11.95
C ILE A 38 -2.79 -1.47 -11.58
N SER A 39 -1.67 -1.96 -12.12
CA SER A 39 -0.34 -1.41 -11.88
C SER A 39 -0.25 0.05 -12.32
N SER A 40 -0.75 0.36 -13.53
CA SER A 40 -0.74 1.72 -14.06
C SER A 40 -1.66 2.67 -13.28
N ALA A 41 -2.82 2.20 -12.82
CA ALA A 41 -3.70 2.99 -11.95
C ALA A 41 -2.99 3.36 -10.63
N ILE A 42 -2.37 2.39 -9.94
CA ILE A 42 -1.64 2.64 -8.69
C ILE A 42 -0.52 3.66 -8.88
N VAL A 43 0.28 3.51 -9.95
CA VAL A 43 1.35 4.47 -10.27
C VAL A 43 0.79 5.87 -10.51
N ARG A 44 -0.29 5.98 -11.30
CA ARG A 44 -0.91 7.26 -11.66
C ARG A 44 -1.47 8.00 -10.45
N PHE A 45 -2.10 7.30 -9.51
CA PHE A 45 -2.65 7.91 -8.29
C PHE A 45 -1.56 8.33 -7.30
N THR A 46 -0.45 7.59 -7.23
CA THR A 46 0.62 7.84 -6.26
C THR A 46 1.68 8.82 -6.78
N ASP A 47 1.83 8.96 -8.10
CA ASP A 47 2.84 9.79 -8.77
C ASP A 47 2.86 11.27 -8.35
N PRO A 48 1.74 11.98 -8.20
CA PRO A 48 1.75 13.39 -7.82
C PRO A 48 2.44 13.61 -6.46
N VAL A 49 2.10 12.77 -5.47
CA VAL A 49 2.67 12.86 -4.12
C VAL A 49 4.13 12.43 -4.14
N LEU A 50 4.43 11.30 -4.78
CA LEU A 50 5.79 10.76 -4.79
C LEU A 50 6.77 11.62 -5.59
N ARG A 51 6.33 12.38 -6.59
CA ARG A 51 7.19 13.37 -7.26
C ARG A 51 7.70 14.45 -6.32
N VAL A 52 6.90 14.83 -5.31
CA VAL A 52 7.33 15.78 -4.28
C VAL A 52 8.29 15.11 -3.31
N VAL A 53 7.94 13.92 -2.81
CA VAL A 53 8.76 13.17 -1.83
C VAL A 53 10.13 12.79 -2.42
N ARG A 54 10.18 12.40 -3.70
CA ARG A 54 11.42 12.04 -4.41
C ARG A 54 12.43 13.16 -4.54
N LYS A 55 12.04 14.43 -4.33
CA LYS A 55 12.99 15.54 -4.26
C LYS A 55 13.89 15.43 -3.03
N ALA A 56 13.37 14.89 -1.93
CA ALA A 56 14.11 14.71 -0.68
C ALA A 56 14.74 13.31 -0.58
N LEU A 57 14.02 12.28 -1.04
CA LEU A 57 14.44 10.88 -0.96
C LEU A 57 14.50 10.29 -2.37
N PRO A 58 15.65 10.36 -3.07
CA PRO A 58 15.78 9.77 -4.39
C PRO A 58 15.60 8.25 -4.31
N ALA A 59 15.04 7.66 -5.37
CA ALA A 59 14.93 6.21 -5.47
C ALA A 59 16.33 5.59 -5.48
N TYR A 60 16.55 4.56 -4.66
CA TYR A 60 17.82 3.85 -4.60
C TYR A 60 17.70 2.51 -5.33
N ARG A 61 18.35 2.42 -6.51
CA ARG A 61 18.35 1.24 -7.39
C ARG A 61 16.94 0.85 -7.84
N ASN A 62 16.44 -0.30 -7.35
CA ASN A 62 15.14 -0.90 -7.69
C ASN A 62 14.13 -0.79 -6.53
N LEU A 63 14.53 -0.20 -5.40
CA LEU A 63 13.66 -0.04 -4.23
C LEU A 63 13.18 1.40 -4.15
N ASP A 64 11.86 1.58 -4.16
CA ASP A 64 11.23 2.89 -4.02
C ASP A 64 11.19 3.32 -2.55
N LEU A 65 12.34 3.71 -2.00
CA LEU A 65 12.44 4.22 -0.63
C LEU A 65 11.53 5.44 -0.42
N ALA A 66 11.25 6.21 -1.48
CA ALA A 66 10.28 7.31 -1.44
C ALA A 66 8.85 6.80 -1.20
N SER A 67 8.46 5.69 -1.80
CA SER A 67 7.14 5.08 -1.56
C SER A 67 7.03 4.46 -0.15
N PHE A 68 8.09 3.80 0.34
CA PHE A 68 8.09 3.27 1.70
C PHE A 68 8.01 4.40 2.76
N SER A 69 8.83 5.44 2.60
CA SER A 69 8.78 6.62 3.49
C SER A 69 7.45 7.38 3.40
N ALA A 70 6.88 7.54 2.20
CA ALA A 70 5.55 8.14 2.04
C ALA A 70 4.46 7.33 2.74
N THR A 71 4.56 6.00 2.75
CA THR A 71 3.66 5.11 3.51
C THR A 71 3.74 5.40 5.01
N PHE A 72 4.97 5.39 5.55
CA PHE A 72 5.22 5.67 6.97
C PHE A 72 4.69 7.05 7.38
N ILE A 73 4.95 8.07 6.57
CA ILE A 73 4.47 9.44 6.79
C ILE A 73 2.95 9.50 6.76
N ALA A 74 2.31 8.83 5.79
CA ALA A 74 0.86 8.81 5.67
C ALA A 74 0.18 8.17 6.89
N TYR A 75 0.70 7.06 7.41
CA TYR A 75 0.18 6.47 8.64
C TYR A 75 0.43 7.35 9.87
N THR A 76 1.63 7.94 9.98
CA THR A 76 1.94 8.92 11.04
C THR A 76 0.91 10.04 11.07
N PHE A 77 0.56 10.65 9.93
CA PHE A 77 -0.47 11.70 9.88
C PHE A 77 -1.86 11.17 10.23
N ALA A 78 -2.19 9.94 9.82
CA ALA A 78 -3.48 9.33 10.07
C ALA A 78 -3.72 9.14 11.58
N ASP A 79 -2.74 8.60 12.29
CA ASP A 79 -2.85 8.32 13.72
C ASP A 79 -2.50 9.53 14.59
N LEU A 80 -1.69 10.48 14.11
CA LEU A 80 -1.54 11.79 14.76
C LEU A 80 -2.86 12.55 14.78
N THR A 81 -3.61 12.58 13.67
CA THR A 81 -4.93 13.24 13.61
C THR A 81 -5.90 12.63 14.64
N ASN A 82 -5.82 11.32 14.85
CA ASN A 82 -6.60 10.63 15.88
C ASN A 82 -6.21 10.99 17.31
N LEU A 83 -4.92 10.99 17.61
CA LEU A 83 -4.41 11.27 18.95
C LEU A 83 -4.81 12.69 19.36
N ILE A 84 -4.65 13.65 18.44
CA ILE A 84 -5.08 15.04 18.65
C ILE A 84 -6.60 15.11 18.85
N ALA A 85 -7.39 14.43 18.02
CA ALA A 85 -8.85 14.45 18.14
C ALA A 85 -9.37 13.90 19.48
N ARG A 86 -8.66 12.93 20.07
CA ARG A 86 -8.98 12.35 21.38
C ARG A 86 -8.41 13.14 22.56
N GLY A 87 -7.62 14.19 22.31
CA GLY A 87 -6.89 14.92 23.35
C GLY A 87 -5.87 14.04 24.09
N ALA A 88 -5.35 13.00 23.44
CA ALA A 88 -4.36 12.11 24.03
C ALA A 88 -2.97 12.76 24.02
N ASN A 89 -2.13 12.41 25.01
CA ASN A 89 -0.73 12.81 25.00
C ASN A 89 0.01 12.11 23.86
N ILE A 90 0.85 12.87 23.15
CA ILE A 90 1.66 12.35 22.04
C ILE A 90 3.00 11.88 22.61
N ASP A 91 3.16 10.57 22.76
CA ASP A 91 4.48 9.96 22.91
C ASP A 91 5.05 9.64 21.53
N TRP A 92 6.03 10.43 21.10
CA TRP A 92 6.69 10.28 19.82
C TRP A 92 7.38 8.93 19.65
N TRP A 93 7.90 8.35 20.74
CA TRP A 93 8.58 7.05 20.67
C TRP A 93 7.59 5.93 20.37
N THR A 94 6.47 5.93 21.09
CA THR A 94 5.39 4.96 20.87
C THR A 94 4.77 5.14 19.49
N LEU A 95 4.58 6.39 19.03
CA LEU A 95 4.05 6.66 17.69
C LEU A 95 4.96 6.07 16.61
N ILE A 96 6.23 6.47 16.57
CA ILE A 96 7.18 6.04 15.53
C ILE A 96 7.34 4.51 15.49
N THR A 97 7.41 3.86 16.65
CA THR A 97 7.51 2.39 16.73
C THR A 97 6.23 1.70 16.26
N TYR A 98 5.07 2.26 16.59
CA TYR A 98 3.77 1.78 16.12
C TYR A 98 3.61 1.94 14.59
N GLU A 99 4.04 3.07 14.03
CA GLU A 99 3.98 3.32 12.58
C GLU A 99 4.93 2.38 11.80
N LEU A 100 6.09 2.07 12.38
CA LEU A 100 7.00 1.08 11.81
C LEU A 100 6.36 -0.30 11.82
N HIS A 101 5.76 -0.70 12.94
CA HIS A 101 5.03 -1.97 13.05
C HIS A 101 3.88 -2.03 12.05
N GLN A 102 3.05 -0.98 11.93
CA GLN A 102 1.95 -0.92 10.97
C GLN A 102 2.43 -1.02 9.51
N THR A 103 3.52 -0.33 9.17
CA THR A 103 4.05 -0.38 7.80
C THR A 103 4.55 -1.78 7.45
N LEU A 104 5.21 -2.46 8.40
CA LEU A 104 5.66 -3.85 8.25
C LEU A 104 4.49 -4.83 8.20
N ASP A 105 3.49 -4.65 9.07
CA ASP A 105 2.27 -5.46 9.08
C ASP A 105 1.51 -5.34 7.76
N LEU A 106 1.42 -4.13 7.19
CA LEU A 106 0.83 -3.92 5.87
C LEU A 106 1.65 -4.64 4.79
N LEU A 107 2.98 -4.55 4.84
CA LEU A 107 3.85 -5.23 3.86
C LEU A 107 3.63 -6.74 3.87
N VAL A 108 3.64 -7.34 5.06
CA VAL A 108 3.37 -8.78 5.24
C VAL A 108 1.96 -9.12 4.79
N SER A 109 0.97 -8.31 5.17
CA SER A 109 -0.43 -8.49 4.79
C SER A 109 -0.61 -8.50 3.27
N ILE A 110 0.05 -7.60 2.55
CA ILE A 110 0.02 -7.55 1.09
C ILE A 110 0.46 -8.88 0.48
N PHE A 111 1.60 -9.44 0.92
CA PHE A 111 2.08 -10.72 0.42
C PHE A 111 1.19 -11.88 0.85
N LEU A 112 0.70 -11.88 2.08
CA LEU A 112 -0.18 -12.92 2.60
C LEU A 112 -1.50 -12.98 1.81
N PHE A 113 -2.14 -11.84 1.57
CA PHE A 113 -3.34 -11.77 0.72
C PHE A 113 -3.04 -12.13 -0.74
N ALA A 114 -1.91 -11.71 -1.29
CA ALA A 114 -1.51 -12.10 -2.64
C ALA A 114 -1.34 -13.63 -2.75
N ILE A 115 -0.72 -14.28 -1.77
CA ILE A 115 -0.57 -15.74 -1.72
C ILE A 115 -1.94 -16.41 -1.63
N PHE A 116 -2.85 -15.93 -0.78
CA PHE A 116 -4.20 -16.48 -0.71
C PHE A 116 -4.97 -16.33 -2.03
N ILE A 117 -4.86 -15.18 -2.70
CA ILE A 117 -5.45 -14.97 -4.03
C ILE A 117 -4.86 -15.97 -5.03
N LEU A 118 -3.54 -16.16 -5.04
CA LEU A 118 -2.88 -17.11 -5.93
C LEU A 118 -3.34 -18.55 -5.69
N ILE A 119 -3.46 -18.98 -4.43
CA ILE A 119 -3.97 -20.30 -4.06
C ILE A 119 -5.43 -20.46 -4.54
N ALA A 120 -6.27 -19.47 -4.30
CA ALA A 120 -7.67 -19.48 -4.74
C ALA A 120 -7.78 -19.54 -6.27
N LEU A 121 -6.99 -18.76 -7.00
CA LEU A 121 -6.93 -18.79 -8.47
C LEU A 121 -6.42 -20.14 -8.99
N SER A 122 -5.42 -20.74 -8.33
CA SER A 122 -4.91 -22.06 -8.69
C SER A 122 -6.00 -23.12 -8.62
N TRP A 123 -6.90 -23.04 -7.63
CA TRP A 123 -8.04 -23.97 -7.53
C TRP A 123 -9.03 -23.77 -8.68
N LEU A 124 -9.37 -22.52 -9.03
CA LEU A 124 -10.29 -22.23 -10.16
C LEU A 124 -9.77 -22.79 -11.49
N VAL A 125 -8.45 -22.70 -11.71
CA VAL A 125 -7.80 -23.30 -12.89
C VAL A 125 -7.85 -24.83 -12.82
N GLN A 126 -7.55 -25.42 -11.66
CA GLN A 126 -7.60 -26.88 -11.46
C GLN A 126 -9.00 -27.47 -11.67
N PHE A 127 -10.06 -26.78 -11.23
CA PHE A 127 -11.45 -27.20 -11.43
C PHE A 127 -12.00 -26.90 -12.83
N GLY A 128 -11.18 -26.40 -13.76
CA GLY A 128 -11.57 -26.16 -15.15
C GLY A 128 -12.56 -25.02 -15.33
N ILE A 129 -12.74 -24.14 -14.33
CA ILE A 129 -13.63 -22.97 -14.46
C ILE A 129 -13.04 -21.98 -15.48
N ILE A 130 -11.72 -21.97 -15.65
CA ILE A 130 -11.00 -21.19 -16.66
C ILE A 130 -10.29 -22.16 -17.61
N HIS A 131 -10.84 -22.35 -18.81
CA HIS A 131 -10.21 -23.22 -19.82
C HIS A 131 -9.09 -22.45 -20.54
N GLY A 132 -7.86 -22.96 -20.45
CA GLY A 132 -6.79 -22.53 -21.35
C GLY A 132 -7.07 -23.08 -22.75
N SER A 133 -7.21 -22.21 -23.76
CA SER A 133 -7.39 -22.64 -25.15
C SER A 133 -6.15 -23.40 -25.61
N ARG A 134 -6.16 -24.73 -25.48
CA ARG A 134 -5.16 -25.57 -26.12
C ARG A 134 -5.43 -25.50 -27.62
N SER A 135 -4.62 -24.73 -28.36
CA SER A 135 -4.60 -24.85 -29.81
C SER A 135 -4.14 -26.27 -30.14
N PRO A 136 -4.88 -27.02 -30.99
CA PRO A 136 -4.43 -28.35 -31.40
C PRO A 136 -3.10 -28.21 -32.13
N ALA A 137 -2.13 -29.03 -31.72
CA ALA A 137 -0.86 -29.15 -32.42
C ALA A 137 -1.13 -29.76 -33.80
N THR A 138 -0.85 -28.99 -34.85
CA THR A 138 -0.68 -29.47 -36.24
C THR A 138 0.75 -29.93 -36.45
#